data_AF-A0A8H3UWK1-F1
#
_entry.id   AF-A0A8H3UWK1-F1
#
_cell.length_a   1.000
_cell.length_b   1.000
_cell.length_c   1.000
_cell.angle_alpha   90.00
_cell.angle_beta   90.00
_cell.angle_gamma   90.00
#
_symmetry.space_group_name_H-M   'P 1'
#
loop_
_entity.id
_entity.type
_entity.pdbx_description
1 polymer ?
#
loop_
_entity_poly.entity_id
_entity_poly.type
_entity_poly.pdbx_seq_one_letter_code
_entity_poly.pdbx_strand_id
1 'polypeptide(L)'
;MVDPTDGIYNLDYSLKLATRVKAAGLGVILNLHYSDTWADPGKQGKPAAWANLTTPHLIAKVESYTRSILDAFATQNIEVQLISIGNEIRAGLLWPTGKWDQFPTMVKLLQAGVAGVKTSKMWVKPKIMIHLDRGYDWSTQEWFYDSIIANGFDMSTVHVQGISCYPFWDKDNSTLANFKTNMHTALIDLIH
;
A
#
# COMPACT_ATOMS: atom_id res chain seq x y z
N MET A 1 -2.25 10.20 -4.34
CA MET A 1 -2.76 9.95 -5.70
C MET A 1 -1.66 10.20 -6.71
N VAL A 2 -1.75 9.60 -7.90
CA VAL A 2 -0.75 9.74 -8.97
C VAL A 2 -0.94 11.06 -9.71
N ASP A 3 -2.10 11.24 -10.37
CA ASP A 3 -2.42 12.45 -11.12
C ASP A 3 -3.92 12.84 -10.97
N PRO A 4 -4.34 13.27 -9.77
CA PRO A 4 -5.71 13.70 -9.50
C PRO A 4 -6.03 15.01 -10.24
N THR A 5 -7.21 15.12 -10.85
CA THR A 5 -7.61 16.27 -11.68
C THR A 5 -7.68 17.61 -10.93
N ASP A 6 -7.92 17.57 -9.62
CA ASP A 6 -7.97 18.74 -8.74
C ASP A 6 -6.66 19.00 -7.99
N GLY A 7 -5.63 18.17 -8.22
CA GLY A 7 -4.34 18.23 -7.55
C GLY A 7 -4.36 17.75 -6.09
N ILE A 8 -5.51 17.38 -5.53
CA ILE A 8 -5.62 17.03 -4.11
C ILE A 8 -4.95 15.66 -3.86
N TYR A 9 -4.06 15.62 -2.87
CA TYR A 9 -3.27 14.43 -2.51
C TYR A 9 -2.28 13.95 -3.58
N ASN A 10 -1.90 14.79 -4.55
CA ASN A 10 -0.74 14.52 -5.41
C ASN A 10 0.59 14.73 -4.63
N LEU A 11 1.74 14.57 -5.30
CA LEU A 11 3.06 14.72 -4.67
C LEU A 11 3.29 16.13 -4.10
N ASP A 12 2.98 17.20 -4.84
CA ASP A 12 3.19 18.58 -4.38
C ASP A 12 2.35 18.89 -3.14
N TYR A 13 1.07 18.50 -3.15
CA TYR A 13 0.19 18.58 -1.99
C TYR A 13 0.79 17.83 -0.79
N SER A 14 1.25 16.60 -1.02
CA SER A 14 1.79 15.73 0.02
C SER A 14 3.07 16.28 0.63
N LEU A 15 3.96 16.87 -0.18
CA LEU A 15 5.19 17.51 0.30
C LEU A 15 4.87 18.73 1.17
N LYS A 16 3.95 19.60 0.74
CA LYS A 16 3.52 20.78 1.52
C LYS A 16 2.94 20.38 2.88
N LEU A 17 2.12 19.32 2.92
CA LEU A 17 1.60 18.79 4.18
C LEU A 17 2.73 18.19 5.03
N ALA A 18 3.60 17.39 4.43
CA ALA A 18 4.70 16.73 5.13
C ALA A 18 5.72 17.73 5.72
N THR A 19 5.97 18.87 5.05
CA THR A 19 6.78 19.95 5.62
C THR A 19 6.19 20.48 6.92
N ARG A 20 4.86 20.64 6.99
CA ARG A 20 4.16 21.07 8.21
C ARG A 20 4.20 19.99 9.30
N VAL A 21 4.01 18.72 8.92
CA VAL A 21 4.11 17.57 9.82
C VAL A 21 5.51 17.50 10.45
N LYS A 22 6.57 17.65 9.63
CA LYS A 22 7.96 17.72 10.11
C LYS A 22 8.20 18.90 11.03
N ALA A 23 7.71 20.10 10.68
CA ALA A 23 7.86 21.29 11.50
C ALA A 23 7.18 21.14 12.89
N ALA A 24 6.14 20.32 12.98
CA ALA A 24 5.47 19.97 14.22
C ALA A 24 6.16 18.81 15.00
N GLY A 25 7.28 18.26 14.51
CA GLY A 25 7.99 17.16 15.15
C GLY A 25 7.29 15.79 15.02
N LEU A 26 6.35 15.65 14.07
CA LEU A 26 5.59 14.43 13.85
C LEU A 26 6.23 13.55 12.76
N GLY A 27 5.99 12.24 12.84
CA GLY A 27 6.39 11.27 11.82
C GLY A 27 5.51 11.31 10.58
N VAL A 28 6.08 10.97 9.42
CA VAL A 28 5.36 10.88 8.15
C VAL A 28 5.12 9.40 7.78
N ILE A 29 3.86 9.07 7.51
CA ILE A 29 3.43 7.81 6.93
C ILE A 29 2.84 8.11 5.55
N LEU A 30 3.36 7.46 4.50
CA LEU A 30 2.84 7.60 3.15
C LEU A 30 1.93 6.44 2.79
N ASN A 31 0.73 6.75 2.32
CA ASN A 31 -0.19 5.77 1.78
C ASN A 31 -0.27 5.93 0.25
N LEU A 32 0.35 5.02 -0.50
CA LEU A 32 0.32 5.07 -1.96
C LEU A 32 -0.90 4.34 -2.49
N HIS A 33 -1.87 5.10 -2.99
CA HIS A 33 -3.07 4.51 -3.61
C HIS A 33 -2.82 3.89 -4.99
N TYR A 34 -1.72 4.26 -5.66
CA TYR A 34 -1.46 3.88 -7.07
C TYR A 34 -2.65 4.09 -8.01
N SER A 35 -3.40 5.17 -7.79
CA SER A 35 -4.54 5.61 -8.60
C SER A 35 -4.59 7.14 -8.62
N ASP A 36 -5.33 7.69 -9.57
CA ASP A 36 -5.62 9.14 -9.65
C ASP A 36 -6.72 9.56 -8.67
N THR A 37 -7.47 8.58 -8.13
CA THR A 37 -8.56 8.82 -7.18
C THR A 37 -8.49 7.81 -6.03
N TRP A 38 -9.51 7.80 -5.17
CA TRP A 38 -9.66 6.84 -4.09
C TRP A 38 -9.51 5.40 -4.59
N ALA A 39 -8.61 4.67 -3.94
CA ALA A 39 -8.38 3.26 -4.18
C ALA A 39 -8.89 2.49 -2.97
N ASP A 40 -9.78 1.54 -3.18
CA ASP A 40 -10.48 0.78 -2.15
C ASP A 40 -10.85 -0.62 -2.74
N PRO A 41 -11.39 -1.57 -1.95
CA PRO A 41 -11.70 -2.90 -2.46
C PRO A 41 -12.70 -2.95 -3.62
N GLY A 42 -13.49 -1.88 -3.83
CA GLY A 42 -14.40 -1.73 -4.96
C GLY A 42 -13.80 -0.97 -6.15
N LYS A 43 -12.68 -0.26 -5.97
CA LYS A 43 -12.07 0.64 -6.96
C LYS A 43 -10.56 0.60 -6.88
N GLN A 44 -9.89 0.03 -7.88
CA GLN A 44 -8.42 0.00 -7.95
C GLN A 44 -7.94 0.37 -9.36
N GLY A 45 -8.62 1.32 -10.00
CA GLY A 45 -8.33 1.72 -11.38
C GLY A 45 -6.90 2.27 -11.53
N LYS A 46 -6.22 1.85 -12.59
CA LYS A 46 -4.93 2.41 -12.98
C LYS A 46 -5.04 3.93 -13.19
N PRO A 47 -4.00 4.70 -12.85
CA PRO A 47 -3.85 6.07 -13.30
C PRO A 47 -4.04 6.17 -14.81
N ALA A 48 -4.64 7.25 -15.30
CA ALA A 48 -4.90 7.46 -16.72
C ALA A 48 -3.62 7.34 -17.56
N ALA A 49 -2.52 7.92 -17.07
CA ALA A 49 -1.21 7.85 -17.71
C ALA A 49 -0.64 6.42 -17.82
N TRP A 50 -1.17 5.46 -17.04
CA TRP A 50 -0.69 4.07 -16.99
C TRP A 50 -1.66 3.09 -17.67
N ALA A 51 -2.83 3.56 -18.13
CA ALA A 51 -3.91 2.72 -18.62
C ALA A 51 -3.48 1.75 -19.74
N ASN A 52 -2.64 2.24 -20.67
CA ASN A 52 -2.19 1.51 -21.86
C ASN A 52 -0.81 0.85 -21.69
N LEU A 53 -0.22 0.86 -20.49
CA LEU A 53 1.04 0.18 -20.26
C LEU A 53 0.83 -1.34 -20.33
N THR A 54 1.73 -2.02 -21.05
CA THR A 54 1.86 -3.48 -20.97
C THR A 54 2.25 -3.88 -19.55
N THR A 55 1.99 -5.13 -19.16
CA THR A 55 2.33 -5.61 -17.82
C THR A 55 3.80 -5.35 -17.42
N PRO A 56 4.82 -5.65 -18.26
CA PRO A 56 6.20 -5.33 -17.91
C PRO A 56 6.46 -3.83 -17.71
N HIS A 57 5.87 -2.97 -18.56
CA HIS A 57 6.02 -1.52 -18.40
C HIS A 57 5.28 -0.98 -17.18
N LEU A 58 4.14 -1.58 -16.80
CA LEU A 58 3.42 -1.21 -15.59
C LEU A 58 4.24 -1.57 -14.34
N ILE A 59 4.85 -2.76 -14.30
CA ILE A 59 5.75 -3.18 -13.21
C ILE A 59 6.91 -2.18 -13.05
N ALA A 60 7.61 -1.85 -14.15
CA ALA A 60 8.67 -0.84 -14.13
C ALA A 60 8.16 0.56 -13.73
N LYS A 61 6.92 0.90 -14.09
CA LYS A 61 6.30 2.16 -13.71
C LYS A 61 6.01 2.23 -12.20
N VAL A 62 5.53 1.16 -11.59
CA VAL A 62 5.29 1.09 -10.14
C VAL A 62 6.59 1.28 -9.36
N GLU A 63 7.66 0.60 -9.76
CA GLU A 63 8.98 0.75 -9.13
C GLU A 63 9.48 2.20 -9.25
N SER A 64 9.53 2.73 -10.47
CA SER A 64 10.04 4.08 -10.72
C SER A 64 9.20 5.17 -10.05
N TYR A 65 7.87 5.03 -10.04
CA TYR A 65 6.98 5.95 -9.34
C TYR A 65 7.26 5.92 -7.83
N THR A 66 7.27 4.74 -7.21
CA THR A 66 7.52 4.60 -5.76
C THR A 66 8.87 5.19 -5.37
N ARG A 67 9.93 4.90 -6.15
CA ARG A 67 11.25 5.51 -6.00
C ARG A 67 11.17 7.03 -6.08
N SER A 68 10.54 7.57 -7.12
CA SER A 68 10.47 9.03 -7.35
C SER A 68 9.76 9.78 -6.23
N ILE A 69 8.72 9.18 -5.62
CA ILE A 69 8.04 9.76 -4.46
C ILE A 69 9.03 9.89 -3.30
N LEU A 70 9.71 8.79 -2.93
CA LEU A 70 10.66 8.82 -1.83
C LEU A 70 11.87 9.73 -2.10
N ASP A 71 12.34 9.79 -3.34
CA ASP A 71 13.43 10.70 -3.74
C ASP A 71 13.02 12.17 -3.60
N ALA A 72 11.76 12.51 -3.89
CA ALA A 72 11.24 13.86 -3.71
C ALA A 72 11.16 14.24 -2.22
N PHE A 73 10.72 13.31 -1.36
CA PHE A 73 10.74 13.51 0.09
C PHE A 73 12.17 13.65 0.62
N ALA A 74 13.10 12.83 0.14
CA ALA A 74 14.50 12.90 0.52
C ALA A 74 15.13 14.24 0.12
N THR A 75 14.83 14.75 -1.08
CA THR A 75 15.28 16.08 -1.55
C THR A 75 14.81 17.22 -0.63
N GLN A 76 13.62 17.10 -0.04
CA GLN A 76 13.09 18.06 0.94
C GLN A 76 13.58 17.81 2.37
N ASN A 77 14.51 16.86 2.55
CA ASN A 77 15.01 16.42 3.85
C ASN A 77 13.85 15.96 4.77
N ILE A 78 12.82 15.32 4.23
CA ILE A 78 11.68 14.79 5.00
C ILE A 78 11.83 13.27 5.08
N GLU A 79 12.06 12.75 6.28
CA GLU A 79 12.07 11.31 6.52
C GLU A 79 10.65 10.75 6.44
N VAL A 80 10.50 9.60 5.76
CA VAL A 80 9.28 8.81 5.76
C VAL A 80 9.52 7.60 6.65
N GLN A 81 8.68 7.40 7.66
CA GLN A 81 8.84 6.31 8.64
C GLN A 81 8.22 5.00 8.13
N LEU A 82 7.12 5.11 7.40
CA LEU A 82 6.33 3.98 6.92
C LEU A 82 5.71 4.33 5.57
N ILE A 83 5.67 3.36 4.67
CA ILE A 83 5.04 3.49 3.36
C ILE A 83 4.15 2.27 3.08
N SER A 84 2.90 2.50 2.73
CA SER A 84 1.99 1.45 2.25
C SER A 84 2.11 1.30 0.73
N ILE A 85 2.32 0.07 0.27
CA ILE A 85 2.33 -0.31 -1.15
C ILE A 85 0.90 -0.67 -1.54
N GLY A 86 0.09 0.35 -1.84
CA GLY A 86 -1.34 0.22 -2.07
C GLY A 86 -2.19 0.63 -0.86
N ASN A 87 -3.47 0.91 -1.08
CA ASN A 87 -4.47 1.14 -0.04
C ASN A 87 -5.56 0.06 -0.15
N GLU A 88 -5.86 -0.62 0.96
CA GLU A 88 -6.91 -1.64 1.07
C GLU A 88 -6.97 -2.61 -0.12
N ILE A 89 -5.83 -3.25 -0.40
CA ILE A 89 -5.59 -4.01 -1.65
C ILE A 89 -6.12 -5.44 -1.61
N ARG A 90 -7.07 -5.77 -0.73
CA ARG A 90 -7.63 -7.13 -0.63
C ARG A 90 -8.18 -7.63 -1.95
N ALA A 91 -8.77 -6.74 -2.74
CA ALA A 91 -9.30 -7.06 -4.07
C ALA A 91 -8.25 -6.85 -5.20
N GLY A 92 -6.97 -6.71 -4.84
CA GLY A 92 -5.85 -6.39 -5.71
C GLY A 92 -5.56 -4.89 -5.83
N LEU A 93 -4.73 -4.53 -6.81
CA LEU A 93 -4.36 -3.15 -7.15
C LEU A 93 -4.15 -3.01 -8.67
N LEU A 94 -4.25 -1.79 -9.20
CA LEU A 94 -3.94 -1.49 -10.61
C LEU A 94 -4.72 -2.36 -11.61
N TRP A 95 -6.04 -2.42 -11.45
CA TRP A 95 -6.93 -3.25 -12.25
C TRP A 95 -6.91 -2.89 -13.74
N PRO A 96 -7.07 -3.89 -14.63
CA PRO A 96 -7.29 -5.31 -14.34
C PRO A 96 -6.00 -6.10 -14.06
N THR A 97 -4.83 -5.49 -14.22
CA THR A 97 -3.53 -6.19 -14.27
C THR A 97 -3.16 -6.87 -12.96
N GLY A 98 -3.45 -6.24 -11.81
CA GLY A 98 -3.20 -6.80 -10.48
C GLY A 98 -4.47 -7.07 -9.68
N LYS A 99 -5.58 -7.44 -10.33
CA LYS A 99 -6.84 -7.77 -9.65
C LYS A 99 -6.73 -9.05 -8.82
N TRP A 100 -7.65 -9.28 -7.88
CA TRP A 100 -7.67 -10.43 -6.95
C TRP A 100 -7.54 -11.81 -7.62
N ASP A 101 -7.93 -11.95 -8.89
CA ASP A 101 -7.81 -13.18 -9.68
C ASP A 101 -6.52 -13.24 -10.52
N GLN A 102 -5.61 -12.28 -10.34
CA GLN A 102 -4.35 -12.11 -11.09
C GLN A 102 -3.12 -12.12 -10.16
N PHE A 103 -3.10 -12.94 -9.11
CA PHE A 103 -2.02 -13.00 -8.11
C PHE A 103 -0.59 -13.05 -8.67
N PRO A 104 -0.24 -13.86 -9.70
CA PRO A 104 1.12 -13.86 -10.24
C PRO A 104 1.59 -12.48 -10.72
N THR A 105 0.68 -11.67 -11.27
CA THR A 105 1.00 -10.32 -11.73
C THR A 105 0.90 -9.31 -10.59
N MET A 106 -0.07 -9.48 -9.68
CA MET A 106 -0.19 -8.68 -8.47
C MET A 106 1.10 -8.72 -7.64
N VAL A 107 1.66 -9.92 -7.40
CA VAL A 107 2.92 -10.11 -6.68
C VAL A 107 4.07 -9.33 -7.33
N LYS A 108 4.18 -9.36 -8.67
CA LYS A 108 5.20 -8.59 -9.38
C LYS A 108 5.04 -7.08 -9.21
N LEU A 109 3.80 -6.58 -9.14
CA LEU A 109 3.52 -5.17 -8.88
C LEU A 109 3.90 -4.78 -7.44
N LEU A 110 3.58 -5.63 -6.45
CA LEU A 110 3.97 -5.41 -5.06
C LEU A 110 5.50 -5.43 -4.89
N GLN A 111 6.18 -6.41 -5.50
CA GLN A 111 7.64 -6.50 -5.53
C GLN A 111 8.27 -5.27 -6.18
N ALA A 112 7.67 -4.73 -7.24
CA ALA A 112 8.12 -3.48 -7.85
C ALA A 112 7.97 -2.29 -6.90
N GLY A 113 6.86 -2.19 -6.15
CA GLY A 113 6.70 -1.18 -5.09
C GLY A 113 7.82 -1.28 -4.04
N VAL A 114 8.07 -2.48 -3.53
CA VAL A 114 9.17 -2.78 -2.59
C VAL A 114 10.52 -2.40 -3.18
N ALA A 115 10.80 -2.74 -4.43
CA ALA A 115 12.04 -2.40 -5.12
C ALA A 115 12.20 -0.87 -5.27
N GLY A 116 11.12 -0.14 -5.53
CA GLY A 116 11.13 1.32 -5.55
C GLY A 116 11.52 1.93 -4.20
N VAL A 117 11.04 1.34 -3.09
CA VAL A 117 11.48 1.72 -1.74
C VAL A 117 12.97 1.47 -1.55
N LYS A 118 13.44 0.25 -1.84
CA LYS A 118 14.83 -0.17 -1.66
C LYS A 118 15.82 0.66 -2.49
N THR A 119 15.45 1.01 -3.73
CA THR A 119 16.32 1.74 -4.68
C THR A 119 16.23 3.26 -4.59
N SER A 120 15.39 3.80 -3.69
CA SER A 120 15.29 5.24 -3.47
C SER A 120 16.58 5.87 -2.92
N LYS A 121 16.65 7.19 -2.90
CA LYS A 121 17.69 8.01 -2.27
C LYS A 121 17.39 8.36 -0.81
N MET A 122 16.25 7.90 -0.27
CA MET A 122 15.94 8.09 1.15
C MET A 122 17.05 7.45 2.00
N TRP A 123 17.66 8.23 2.89
CA TRP A 123 18.83 7.82 3.67
C TRP A 123 18.49 6.77 4.74
N VAL A 124 17.27 6.79 5.27
CA VAL A 124 16.68 5.68 6.05
C VAL A 124 15.50 5.13 5.28
N LYS A 125 15.52 3.84 4.92
CA LYS A 125 14.39 3.24 4.21
C LYS A 125 13.16 3.20 5.11
N PRO A 126 11.99 3.70 4.65
CA PRO A 126 10.77 3.56 5.41
C PRO A 126 10.47 2.08 5.62
N LYS A 127 9.83 1.77 6.76
CA LYS A 127 9.17 0.47 6.92
C LYS A 127 8.14 0.30 5.81
N ILE A 128 8.02 -0.92 5.30
CA ILE A 128 7.09 -1.25 4.22
C ILE A 128 5.84 -1.88 4.82
N MET A 129 4.68 -1.37 4.41
CA MET A 129 3.37 -1.88 4.78
C MET A 129 2.62 -2.48 3.60
N ILE A 130 1.93 -3.59 3.85
CA ILE A 130 0.81 -4.06 3.05
C ILE A 130 -0.46 -3.78 3.83
N HIS A 131 -1.43 -3.08 3.23
CA HIS A 131 -2.64 -2.61 3.89
C HIS A 131 -3.89 -3.26 3.31
N LEU A 132 -4.68 -3.90 4.16
CA LEU A 132 -5.95 -4.56 3.83
C LEU A 132 -7.12 -3.94 4.61
N ASP A 133 -8.33 -4.07 4.06
CA ASP A 133 -9.57 -3.79 4.77
C ASP A 133 -10.06 -5.03 5.56
N ARG A 134 -11.22 -4.91 6.22
CA ARG A 134 -11.84 -5.98 7.02
C ARG A 134 -10.91 -6.55 8.09
N GLY A 135 -10.22 -5.68 8.83
CA GLY A 135 -9.32 -6.06 9.94
C GLY A 135 -9.98 -6.77 11.12
N TYR A 136 -11.27 -7.08 11.05
CA TYR A 136 -11.99 -7.92 12.01
C TYR A 136 -12.14 -9.36 11.53
N ASP A 137 -11.75 -9.67 10.29
CA ASP A 137 -12.01 -10.93 9.60
C ASP A 137 -10.68 -11.62 9.28
N TRP A 138 -10.25 -12.54 10.16
CA TRP A 138 -9.00 -13.29 10.01
C TRP A 138 -8.94 -14.10 8.72
N SER A 139 -10.02 -14.80 8.37
CA SER A 139 -10.06 -15.64 7.17
C SER A 139 -9.74 -14.86 5.90
N THR A 140 -10.19 -13.60 5.87
CA THR A 140 -9.88 -12.67 4.80
C THR A 140 -8.41 -12.26 4.78
N GLN A 141 -7.80 -12.00 5.94
CA GLN A 141 -6.38 -11.62 6.03
C GLN A 141 -5.49 -12.79 5.62
N GLU A 142 -5.72 -13.97 6.21
CA GLU A 142 -5.00 -15.21 5.95
C GLU A 142 -5.04 -15.57 4.46
N TRP A 143 -6.23 -15.60 3.86
CA TRP A 143 -6.39 -15.89 2.43
C TRP A 143 -5.53 -14.98 1.53
N PHE A 144 -5.51 -13.68 1.81
CA PHE A 144 -4.74 -12.74 0.98
C PHE A 144 -3.24 -12.97 1.11
N TYR A 145 -2.74 -13.08 2.34
CA TYR A 145 -1.31 -13.27 2.59
C TYR A 145 -0.82 -14.62 2.05
N ASP A 146 -1.57 -15.70 2.29
CA ASP A 146 -1.26 -17.03 1.73
C ASP A 146 -1.24 -16.99 0.21
N SER A 147 -2.18 -16.28 -0.42
CA SER A 147 -2.26 -16.17 -1.87
C SER A 147 -1.04 -15.45 -2.46
N ILE A 148 -0.57 -14.35 -1.86
CA ILE A 148 0.63 -13.66 -2.36
C ILE A 148 1.90 -14.47 -2.09
N ILE A 149 2.01 -15.14 -0.94
CA ILE A 149 3.15 -16.00 -0.58
C ILE A 149 3.25 -17.17 -1.56
N ALA A 150 2.14 -17.87 -1.81
CA ALA A 150 2.08 -18.98 -2.77
C ALA A 150 2.46 -18.56 -4.21
N ASN A 151 2.36 -17.26 -4.52
CA ASN A 151 2.76 -16.68 -5.81
C ASN A 151 4.16 -16.05 -5.79
N GLY A 152 4.95 -16.30 -4.73
CA GLY A 152 6.36 -15.93 -4.64
C GLY A 152 6.62 -14.54 -4.06
N PHE A 153 5.67 -13.96 -3.34
CA PHE A 153 5.92 -12.71 -2.61
C PHE A 153 6.78 -12.99 -1.36
N ASP A 154 7.88 -12.23 -1.22
CA ASP A 154 8.81 -12.35 -0.10
C ASP A 154 8.32 -11.49 1.08
N MET A 155 7.67 -12.13 2.05
CA MET A 155 7.15 -11.47 3.24
C MET A 155 8.23 -10.87 4.14
N SER A 156 9.49 -11.30 4.04
CA SER A 156 10.60 -10.69 4.81
C SER A 156 10.85 -9.22 4.43
N THR A 157 10.29 -8.77 3.29
CA THR A 157 10.35 -7.38 2.85
C THR A 157 9.28 -6.48 3.46
N VAL A 158 8.26 -7.07 4.09
CA VAL A 158 7.16 -6.36 4.73
C VAL A 158 7.43 -6.24 6.22
N HIS A 159 7.31 -5.02 6.74
CA HIS A 159 7.61 -4.70 8.14
C HIS A 159 6.34 -4.51 8.95
N VAL A 160 5.22 -4.18 8.29
CA VAL A 160 3.93 -3.93 8.93
C VAL A 160 2.80 -4.49 8.07
N GLN A 161 1.88 -5.21 8.71
CA GLN A 161 0.58 -5.55 8.13
C GLN A 161 -0.44 -4.54 8.63
N GLY A 162 -0.91 -3.67 7.75
CA GLY A 162 -1.89 -2.62 8.07
C GLY A 162 -3.30 -3.15 7.87
N ILE A 163 -4.21 -2.80 8.78
CA ILE A 163 -5.61 -3.20 8.69
C ILE A 163 -6.56 -2.02 8.93
N SER A 164 -7.61 -1.92 8.13
CA SER A 164 -8.75 -1.03 8.42
C SER A 164 -9.83 -1.77 9.20
N CYS A 165 -10.37 -1.14 10.24
CA CYS A 165 -11.50 -1.65 11.00
C CYS A 165 -12.50 -0.53 11.27
N TYR A 166 -13.71 -0.67 10.74
CA TYR A 166 -14.78 0.32 10.86
C TYR A 166 -16.06 -0.34 11.40
N PRO A 167 -16.61 0.12 12.53
CA PRO A 167 -17.70 -0.58 13.23
C PRO A 167 -19.07 -0.48 12.52
N PHE A 168 -19.16 0.24 11.41
CA PHE A 168 -20.43 0.60 10.77
C PHE A 168 -20.66 0.00 9.38
N TRP A 169 -19.61 -0.53 8.72
CA TRP A 169 -19.74 -1.12 7.38
C TRP A 169 -20.19 -2.59 7.39
N ASP A 170 -19.91 -3.29 8.49
CA ASP A 170 -20.32 -4.67 8.71
C ASP A 170 -20.65 -4.82 10.20
N LYS A 171 -21.81 -4.27 10.59
CA LYS A 171 -22.16 -4.05 12.01
C LYS A 171 -22.21 -5.34 12.83
N ASP A 172 -22.52 -6.45 12.18
CA ASP A 172 -22.64 -7.75 12.84
C ASP A 172 -21.27 -8.39 13.08
N ASN A 173 -20.29 -8.13 12.20
CA ASN A 173 -18.97 -8.78 12.26
C ASN A 173 -17.84 -7.86 12.71
N SER A 174 -17.92 -6.55 12.48
CA SER A 174 -16.89 -5.56 12.85
C SER A 174 -17.00 -5.15 14.32
N THR A 175 -17.02 -6.16 15.20
CA THR A 175 -17.05 -5.98 16.65
C THR A 175 -15.63 -5.84 17.20
N LEU A 176 -15.49 -5.18 18.35
CA LEU A 176 -14.21 -5.11 19.07
C LEU A 176 -13.68 -6.51 19.42
N ALA A 177 -14.57 -7.47 19.68
CA ALA A 177 -14.19 -8.85 19.99
C ALA A 177 -13.51 -9.51 18.77
N ASN A 178 -14.12 -9.45 17.59
CA ASN A 178 -13.56 -10.03 16.37
C ASN A 178 -12.26 -9.33 15.97
N PHE A 179 -12.19 -8.01 16.10
CA PHE A 179 -10.95 -7.26 15.89
C PHE A 179 -9.82 -7.72 16.83
N LYS A 180 -10.09 -7.90 18.12
CA LYS A 180 -9.10 -8.42 19.08
C LYS A 180 -8.67 -9.83 18.73
N THR A 181 -9.60 -10.72 18.39
CA THR A 181 -9.29 -12.09 17.95
C THR A 181 -8.35 -12.06 16.76
N ASN A 182 -8.67 -11.27 15.73
CA ASN A 182 -7.82 -11.13 14.55
C ASN A 182 -6.40 -10.66 14.91
N MET A 183 -6.28 -9.63 15.76
CA MET A 183 -4.97 -9.14 16.21
C MET A 183 -4.16 -10.20 16.99
N HIS A 184 -4.82 -11.02 17.81
CA HIS A 184 -4.16 -12.10 18.53
C HIS A 184 -3.71 -13.22 17.60
N THR A 185 -4.55 -13.66 16.67
CA THR A 185 -4.23 -14.72 15.71
C THR A 185 -3.10 -14.29 14.77
N ALA A 186 -3.16 -13.08 14.23
CA ALA A 186 -2.12 -12.54 13.35
C ALA A 186 -0.73 -12.52 14.00
N LEU A 187 -0.64 -12.24 15.30
CA LEU A 187 0.62 -12.27 16.05
C LEU A 187 1.17 -13.70 16.23
N ILE A 188 0.32 -14.73 16.17
CA ILE A 188 0.73 -16.11 16.38
C ILE A 188 1.09 -16.76 15.03
N ASP A 189 0.27 -16.57 14.00
CA ASP A 189 0.33 -17.37 12.77
C ASP A 189 1.19 -16.75 11.65
N LEU A 190 1.40 -15.42 11.64
CA LEU A 190 2.15 -14.72 10.58
C LEU A 190 3.61 -14.39 10.94
N ILE A 191 4.13 -14.88 12.08
CA ILE A 191 5.53 -14.66 12.54
C ILE A 191 6.43 -15.90 12.25
N HIS A 192 6.06 -16.77 11.32
CA HIS A 192 6.86 -17.92 10.88
C HIS A 192 7.39 -17.76 9.46
#